data_AF-A0A2R6HA00-F1
#
_entry.id   AF-A0A2R6HA00-F1
#
_cell.length_a   1.000
_cell.length_b   1.000
_cell.length_c   1.000
_cell.angle_alpha   90.00
_cell.angle_beta   90.00
_cell.angle_gamma   90.00
#
_symmetry.space_group_name_H-M   'P 1'
#
loop_
_entity.id
_entity.type
_entity.pdbx_description
1 polymer ?
#
loop_
_entity_poly.entity_id
_entity_poly.type
_entity_poly.pdbx_seq_one_letter_code
_entity_poly.pdbx_strand_id
1 'polypeptide(L)'
;MTLSEIAEGLEVTAEQRERGVAVADETGAPLVDRLREYDDDLPCTAEAAATLVSAYAGGRSVGAAARESGVAPVTGAKALHLLGETVHPLAPTAREVVRDWLDAELSRSEARDLVDADDAEFALAVYVETHDPLPGAREALAGALAVDRTDPLADARSDVDDLL
;
A
#
# COMPACT_ATOMS: atom_id res chain seq x y z
N MET A 1 -36.63 -32.16 -21.11
CA MET A 1 -35.44 -31.72 -20.38
C MET A 1 -35.19 -30.28 -20.75
N THR A 2 -35.68 -29.40 -19.89
CA THR A 2 -35.71 -27.95 -20.05
C THR A 2 -34.62 -27.33 -19.18
N LEU A 3 -34.18 -26.11 -19.51
CA LEU A 3 -33.15 -25.42 -18.72
C LEU A 3 -33.57 -25.19 -17.26
N SER A 4 -34.88 -25.09 -17.00
CA SER A 4 -35.45 -24.97 -15.66
C SER A 4 -35.26 -26.24 -14.81
N GLU A 5 -35.34 -27.42 -15.42
CA GLU A 5 -35.11 -28.71 -14.75
C GLU A 5 -33.62 -28.94 -14.42
N ILE A 6 -32.71 -28.23 -15.10
CA ILE A 6 -31.25 -28.29 -14.84
C ILE A 6 -30.84 -27.31 -13.71
N ALA A 7 -31.59 -26.23 -13.53
CA ALA A 7 -31.31 -25.20 -12.52
C ALA A 7 -31.91 -25.51 -11.13
N GLU A 8 -32.80 -26.51 -11.03
CA GLU A 8 -33.44 -26.90 -9.79
C GLU A 8 -32.43 -27.56 -8.84
N GLY A 9 -31.95 -26.80 -7.86
CA GLY A 9 -30.94 -27.23 -6.87
C GLY A 9 -29.59 -26.51 -6.96
N LEU A 10 -29.41 -25.56 -7.90
CA LEU A 10 -28.22 -24.71 -7.95
C LEU A 10 -28.40 -23.47 -7.08
N GLU A 11 -27.68 -23.43 -5.96
CA GLU A 11 -27.55 -22.26 -5.09
C GLU A 11 -26.22 -21.55 -5.36
N VAL A 12 -26.26 -20.25 -5.64
CA VAL A 12 -25.05 -19.43 -5.82
C VAL A 12 -24.59 -18.97 -4.44
N THR A 13 -23.54 -19.61 -3.93
CA THR A 13 -22.94 -19.28 -2.62
C THR A 13 -21.76 -18.30 -2.72
N ALA A 14 -21.32 -17.99 -3.95
CA ALA A 14 -20.20 -17.10 -4.20
C ALA A 14 -20.69 -15.68 -4.51
N GLU A 15 -20.25 -14.70 -3.73
CA GLU A 15 -20.48 -13.29 -3.98
C GLU A 15 -19.32 -12.71 -4.81
N GLN A 16 -19.63 -12.01 -5.88
CA GLN A 16 -18.65 -11.20 -6.60
C GLN A 16 -18.41 -9.93 -5.79
N ARG A 17 -17.21 -9.77 -5.22
CA ARG A 17 -16.80 -8.47 -4.69
C ARG A 17 -16.46 -7.56 -5.85
N GLU A 18 -17.18 -6.46 -5.98
CA GLU A 18 -16.88 -5.39 -6.91
C GLU A 18 -15.47 -4.86 -6.63
N ARG A 19 -14.50 -5.29 -7.44
CA ARG A 19 -13.18 -4.65 -7.50
C ARG A 19 -13.31 -3.46 -8.44
N GLY A 20 -13.80 -2.35 -7.91
CA GLY A 20 -13.81 -1.08 -8.64
C GLY A 20 -12.40 -0.75 -9.13
N VAL A 21 -12.30 -0.20 -10.33
CA VAL A 21 -11.03 0.31 -10.86
C VAL A 21 -10.77 1.65 -10.18
N ALA A 22 -9.61 1.81 -9.54
CA ALA A 22 -9.16 3.11 -9.03
C ALA A 22 -9.00 4.04 -10.24
N VAL A 23 -9.93 4.98 -10.40
CA VAL A 23 -9.78 6.08 -11.36
C VAL A 23 -8.93 7.13 -10.66
N ALA A 24 -7.79 7.48 -11.26
CA ALA A 24 -7.00 8.62 -10.81
C ALA A 24 -7.83 9.88 -11.01
N ASP A 25 -8.35 10.45 -9.93
CA ASP A 25 -8.93 11.78 -9.97
C ASP A 25 -7.80 12.81 -9.87
N GLU A 26 -7.34 13.28 -11.02
CA GLU A 26 -6.33 14.34 -11.14
C GLU A 26 -6.89 15.73 -10.79
N THR A 27 -8.19 15.88 -10.51
CA THR A 27 -8.81 17.16 -10.15
C THR A 27 -8.79 17.47 -8.65
N GLY A 28 -8.21 16.58 -7.84
CA GLY A 28 -8.01 16.80 -6.40
C GLY A 28 -6.95 17.84 -6.05
N ALA A 29 -6.97 18.31 -4.80
CA ALA A 29 -5.91 19.17 -4.26
C ALA A 29 -4.52 18.51 -4.38
N PRO A 30 -3.44 19.31 -4.51
CA PRO A 30 -2.07 18.80 -4.48
C PRO A 30 -1.85 17.81 -3.33
N LEU A 31 -1.07 16.74 -3.57
CA LEU A 31 -0.86 15.69 -2.57
C LEU A 31 -0.37 16.25 -1.23
N VAL A 32 0.52 17.24 -1.26
CA VAL A 32 1.00 17.94 -0.06
C VAL A 32 -0.15 18.56 0.74
N ASP A 33 -1.13 19.19 0.10
CA ASP A 33 -2.23 19.86 0.79
C ASP A 33 -3.17 18.84 1.44
N ARG A 34 -3.36 17.67 0.81
CA ARG A 34 -4.10 16.55 1.40
C ARG A 34 -3.37 15.95 2.59
N LEU A 35 -2.04 15.86 2.54
CA LEU A 35 -1.24 15.25 3.60
C LEU A 35 -1.07 16.13 4.84
N ARG A 36 -1.30 17.45 4.74
CA ARG A 36 -1.23 18.37 5.89
C ARG A 36 -2.22 18.04 7.00
N GLU A 37 -3.33 17.36 6.69
CA GLU A 37 -4.26 16.88 7.73
C GLU A 37 -3.61 15.86 8.68
N TYR A 38 -2.55 15.18 8.23
CA TYR A 38 -1.85 14.13 8.96
C TYR A 38 -0.47 14.55 9.47
N ASP A 39 -0.10 15.83 9.36
CA ASP A 39 1.25 16.33 9.70
C ASP A 39 1.67 15.97 11.14
N ASP A 40 0.73 16.08 12.09
CA ASP A 40 0.99 15.82 13.50
C ASP A 40 1.14 14.31 13.82
N ASP A 41 0.58 13.45 12.96
CA ASP A 41 0.59 11.99 13.13
C ASP A 41 1.70 11.30 12.32
N LEU A 42 2.28 11.99 11.33
CA LEU A 42 3.35 11.46 10.50
C LEU A 42 4.74 11.67 11.13
N PRO A 43 5.69 10.74 10.89
CA PRO A 43 7.06 10.88 11.39
C PRO A 43 7.91 11.86 10.57
N CYS A 44 7.32 12.55 9.59
CA CYS A 44 7.94 13.55 8.72
C CYS A 44 6.88 14.54 8.22
N THR A 45 7.30 15.66 7.63
CA THR A 45 6.36 16.68 7.13
C THR A 45 5.58 16.20 5.91
N ALA A 46 4.42 16.79 5.66
CA ALA A 46 3.57 16.53 4.50
C ALA A 46 4.33 16.71 3.17
N GLU A 47 5.24 17.68 3.06
CA GLU A 47 6.08 17.85 1.88
C GLU A 47 6.98 16.63 1.65
N ALA A 48 7.67 16.17 2.70
CA ALA A 48 8.56 15.01 2.61
C ALA A 48 7.75 13.72 2.34
N ALA A 49 6.59 13.57 2.98
CA ALA A 49 5.68 12.45 2.74
C ALA A 49 5.14 12.46 1.29
N ALA A 50 4.79 13.62 0.74
CA ALA A 50 4.34 13.74 -0.65
C ALA A 50 5.45 13.33 -1.63
N THR A 51 6.69 13.80 -1.44
CA THR A 51 7.83 13.39 -2.27
C THR A 51 8.09 11.89 -2.17
N LEU A 52 8.03 11.34 -0.94
CA LEU A 52 8.22 9.91 -0.68
C LEU A 52 7.20 9.06 -1.43
N VAL A 53 5.91 9.40 -1.31
CA VAL A 53 4.82 8.68 -1.98
C VAL A 53 4.97 8.74 -3.48
N SER A 54 5.21 9.91 -4.07
CA SER A 54 5.38 10.06 -5.52
C SER A 54 6.56 9.24 -6.04
N ALA A 55 7.69 9.27 -5.32
CA ALA A 55 8.88 8.49 -5.66
C ALA A 55 8.63 6.97 -5.58
N TYR A 56 7.91 6.52 -4.55
CA TYR A 56 7.52 5.12 -4.36
C TYR A 56 6.50 4.65 -5.41
N ALA A 57 5.47 5.46 -5.69
CA ALA A 57 4.47 5.24 -6.73
C ALA A 57 5.12 5.11 -8.12
N GLY A 58 6.19 5.88 -8.37
CA GLY A 58 7.04 5.77 -9.55
C GLY A 58 7.89 4.50 -9.64
N GLY A 59 7.72 3.54 -8.72
CA GLY A 59 8.37 2.23 -8.73
C GLY A 59 9.73 2.18 -8.04
N ARG A 60 10.14 3.22 -7.30
CA ARG A 60 11.37 3.18 -6.51
C ARG A 60 11.18 2.32 -5.26
N SER A 61 12.27 1.70 -4.81
CA SER A 61 12.27 1.03 -3.49
C SER A 61 12.06 2.04 -2.36
N VAL A 62 11.50 1.58 -1.23
CA VAL A 62 11.25 2.41 -0.04
C VAL A 62 12.49 3.22 0.37
N GLY A 63 13.65 2.57 0.42
CA GLY A 63 14.90 3.26 0.79
C GLY A 63 15.36 4.29 -0.25
N ALA A 64 15.11 4.09 -1.54
CA ALA A 64 15.41 5.07 -2.58
C ALA A 64 14.45 6.27 -2.52
N ALA A 65 13.16 6.01 -2.35
CA ALA A 65 12.14 7.03 -2.18
C ALA A 65 12.38 7.89 -0.93
N ALA A 66 12.75 7.26 0.20
CA ALA A 66 13.09 7.96 1.44
C ALA A 66 14.29 8.90 1.29
N ARG A 67 15.33 8.48 0.56
CA ARG A 67 16.49 9.35 0.28
C ARG A 67 16.10 10.54 -0.59
N GLU A 68 15.24 10.33 -1.59
CA GLU A 68 14.75 11.39 -2.47
C GLU A 68 13.91 12.43 -1.71
N SER A 69 13.12 12.00 -0.73
CA SER A 69 12.35 12.89 0.15
C SER A 69 13.16 13.48 1.32
N GLY A 70 14.45 13.17 1.44
CA GLY A 70 15.32 13.70 2.48
C GLY A 70 15.06 13.13 3.88
N VAL A 71 14.41 11.97 4.01
CA VAL A 71 14.16 11.30 5.30
C VAL A 71 14.96 10.01 5.45
N ALA A 72 15.12 9.54 6.68
CA ALA A 72 15.75 8.25 6.93
C ALA A 72 14.88 7.10 6.35
N PRO A 73 15.47 6.00 5.84
CA PRO A 73 14.71 4.86 5.31
C PRO A 73 13.65 4.29 6.26
N VAL A 74 13.96 4.21 7.56
CA VAL A 74 12.99 3.77 8.58
C VAL A 74 11.83 4.75 8.71
N THR A 75 12.09 6.06 8.69
CA THR A 75 11.03 7.10 8.68
C THR A 75 10.15 6.97 7.45
N GLY A 76 10.75 6.75 6.28
CA GLY A 76 9.99 6.53 5.04
C GLY A 76 9.12 5.28 5.10
N ALA A 77 9.64 4.16 5.61
CA ALA A 77 8.86 2.94 5.78
C ALA A 77 7.67 3.13 6.74
N LYS A 78 7.88 3.81 7.87
CA LYS A 78 6.82 4.14 8.84
C LYS A 78 5.76 5.04 8.24
N ALA A 79 6.17 6.09 7.52
CA ALA A 79 5.25 7.00 6.85
C ALA A 79 4.40 6.26 5.81
N LEU A 80 5.01 5.43 4.94
CA LEU A 80 4.27 4.63 3.97
C LEU A 80 3.26 3.67 4.63
N HIS A 81 3.66 3.01 5.72
CA HIS A 81 2.77 2.15 6.50
C HIS A 81 1.56 2.90 7.07
N LEU A 82 1.79 4.03 7.74
CA LEU A 82 0.73 4.88 8.28
C LEU A 82 -0.19 5.42 7.18
N LEU A 83 0.36 5.67 6.00
CA LEU A 83 -0.37 6.09 4.82
C LEU A 83 -1.16 4.94 4.15
N GLY A 84 -1.08 3.71 4.67
CA GLY A 84 -1.87 2.57 4.21
C GLY A 84 -1.20 1.70 3.15
N GLU A 85 0.07 1.96 2.82
CA GLU A 85 0.84 1.08 1.96
C GLU A 85 1.27 -0.19 2.70
N THR A 86 1.21 -1.33 2.01
CA THR A 86 1.55 -2.64 2.58
C THR A 86 3.06 -2.87 2.55
N VAL A 87 3.83 -1.98 3.17
CA VAL A 87 5.28 -2.13 3.34
C VAL A 87 5.56 -2.94 4.60
N HIS A 88 6.30 -4.03 4.46
CA HIS A 88 6.73 -4.82 5.61
C HIS A 88 8.15 -5.31 5.39
N PRO A 89 9.04 -5.19 6.41
CA PRO A 89 10.43 -5.60 6.26
C PRO A 89 10.63 -7.13 6.27
N LEU A 90 9.60 -7.90 6.59
CA LEU A 90 9.69 -9.35 6.83
C LEU A 90 8.78 -10.14 5.88
N ALA A 91 9.22 -11.36 5.56
CA ALA A 91 8.39 -12.36 4.89
C ALA A 91 7.21 -12.80 5.78
N PRO A 92 6.08 -13.25 5.21
CA PRO A 92 4.85 -13.56 5.98
C PRO A 92 5.05 -14.44 7.22
N THR A 93 5.78 -15.55 7.09
CA THR A 93 6.05 -16.47 8.23
C THR A 93 6.84 -15.81 9.35
N ALA A 94 7.80 -14.93 9.03
CA ALA A 94 8.54 -14.19 10.06
C ALA A 94 7.68 -13.13 10.76
N ARG A 95 6.58 -12.68 10.15
CA ARG A 95 5.60 -11.79 10.81
C ARG A 95 4.78 -12.54 11.85
N GLU A 96 4.42 -13.79 11.56
CA GLU A 96 3.72 -14.67 12.52
C GLU A 96 4.55 -14.81 13.81
N VAL A 97 5.86 -15.05 13.67
CA VAL A 97 6.78 -15.10 14.84
C VAL A 97 6.78 -13.79 15.65
N VAL A 98 6.73 -12.63 14.98
CA VAL A 98 6.63 -11.34 15.67
C VAL A 98 5.31 -11.21 16.43
N ARG A 99 4.20 -11.72 15.87
CA ARG A 99 2.89 -11.75 16.54
C ARG A 99 2.89 -12.67 17.75
N ASP A 100 3.42 -13.89 17.62
CA ASP A 100 3.57 -14.84 18.73
C ASP A 100 4.38 -14.22 19.87
N TRP A 101 5.41 -13.43 19.55
CA TRP A 101 6.15 -12.65 20.55
C TRP A 101 5.32 -11.52 21.19
N LEU A 102 4.57 -10.76 20.39
CA LEU A 102 3.70 -9.69 20.90
C LEU A 102 2.57 -10.22 21.79
N ASP A 103 2.07 -11.43 21.49
CA ASP A 103 1.07 -12.16 22.28
C ASP A 103 1.67 -12.90 23.50
N ALA A 104 2.98 -12.72 23.73
CA ALA A 104 3.73 -13.33 24.82
C ALA A 104 3.78 -14.87 24.80
N GLU A 105 3.63 -15.47 23.62
CA GLU A 105 3.79 -16.91 23.39
C GLU A 105 5.26 -17.32 23.18
N LEU A 106 6.10 -16.36 22.76
CA LEU A 106 7.55 -16.51 22.61
C LEU A 106 8.33 -15.49 23.44
N SER A 107 9.55 -15.85 23.87
CA SER A 107 10.47 -14.85 24.40
C SER A 107 11.05 -13.97 23.30
N ARG A 108 11.50 -12.77 23.66
CA ARG A 108 12.14 -11.84 22.71
C ARG A 108 13.38 -12.45 22.05
N SER A 109 14.17 -13.24 22.77
CA SER A 109 15.36 -13.90 22.22
C SER A 109 14.99 -14.96 21.20
N GLU A 110 14.02 -15.83 21.52
CA GLU A 110 13.56 -16.88 20.59
C GLU A 110 12.98 -16.28 19.31
N ALA A 111 12.17 -15.22 19.44
CA ALA A 111 11.60 -14.53 18.29
C ALA A 111 12.67 -13.91 17.39
N ARG A 112 13.75 -13.35 17.96
CA ARG A 112 14.87 -12.82 17.17
C ARG A 112 15.63 -13.91 16.42
N ASP A 113 15.89 -15.03 17.09
CA ASP A 113 16.61 -16.16 16.50
C ASP A 113 15.79 -16.79 15.35
N LEU A 114 14.46 -16.83 15.48
CA LEU A 114 13.56 -17.40 14.46
C LEU A 114 13.32 -16.48 13.27
N VAL A 115 13.26 -15.16 13.48
CA VAL A 115 13.02 -14.18 12.41
C VAL A 115 14.24 -14.02 11.49
N ASP A 116 15.46 -14.23 12.01
CA ASP A 116 16.72 -14.06 11.27
C ASP A 116 16.81 -12.73 10.51
N ALA A 117 16.39 -11.65 11.17
CA ALA A 117 16.45 -10.28 10.65
C ALA A 117 17.29 -9.39 11.56
N ASP A 118 17.76 -8.27 11.01
CA ASP A 118 18.54 -7.33 11.81
C ASP A 118 17.67 -6.58 12.85
N ASP A 119 18.34 -5.88 13.76
CA ASP A 119 17.67 -5.16 14.84
C ASP A 119 16.68 -4.11 14.35
N ALA A 120 16.96 -3.47 13.22
CA ALA A 120 16.13 -2.40 12.65
C ALA A 120 14.93 -2.99 11.91
N GLU A 121 15.10 -4.08 11.16
CA GLU A 121 14.04 -4.83 10.50
C GLU A 121 13.05 -5.40 11.52
N PHE A 122 13.56 -6.04 12.59
CA PHE A 122 12.72 -6.53 13.67
C PHE A 122 11.95 -5.37 14.34
N ALA A 123 12.62 -4.27 14.67
CA ALA A 123 11.97 -3.11 15.27
C ALA A 123 10.90 -2.48 14.36
N LEU A 124 11.15 -2.43 13.04
CA LEU A 124 10.19 -1.92 12.07
C LEU A 124 9.01 -2.88 11.89
N ALA A 125 9.22 -4.20 11.89
CA ALA A 125 8.14 -5.18 11.87
C ALA A 125 7.22 -5.02 13.08
N VAL A 126 7.80 -4.86 14.26
CA VAL A 126 7.04 -4.61 15.49
C VAL A 126 6.23 -3.32 15.40
N TYR A 127 6.82 -2.26 14.84
CA TYR A 127 6.10 -1.01 14.62
C TYR A 127 4.90 -1.22 13.69
N VAL A 128 5.09 -1.91 12.57
CA VAL A 128 4.03 -2.20 11.58
C VAL A 128 2.90 -3.04 12.18
N GLU A 129 3.21 -4.05 12.99
CA GLU A 129 2.20 -4.92 13.62
C GLU A 129 1.45 -4.24 14.78
N THR A 130 1.94 -3.12 15.30
CA THR A 130 1.36 -2.42 16.47
C THR A 130 0.69 -1.09 16.14
N HIS A 131 0.83 -0.61 14.91
CA HIS A 131 0.27 0.66 14.46
C HIS A 131 -0.66 0.39 13.28
N ASP A 132 -1.89 0.86 13.35
CA ASP A 132 -2.78 0.83 12.21
C ASP A 132 -2.48 1.99 11.26
N PRO A 133 -2.79 1.85 9.96
CA PRO A 133 -2.83 2.99 9.05
C PRO A 133 -3.76 4.09 9.56
N LEU A 134 -3.41 5.34 9.27
CA LEU A 134 -4.19 6.51 9.62
C LEU A 134 -5.56 6.47 8.90
N PRO A 135 -6.67 6.70 9.62
CA PRO A 135 -7.99 6.73 9.00
C PRO A 135 -8.05 7.78 7.89
N GLY A 136 -8.53 7.40 6.69
CA GLY A 136 -8.66 8.33 5.56
C GLY A 136 -7.37 8.54 4.74
N ALA A 137 -6.21 8.10 5.23
CA ALA A 137 -4.94 8.36 4.55
C ALA A 137 -4.83 7.61 3.21
N ARG A 138 -5.36 6.38 3.12
CA ARG A 138 -5.36 5.59 1.88
C ARG A 138 -6.19 6.27 0.79
N GLU A 139 -7.35 6.80 1.15
CA GLU A 139 -8.21 7.58 0.26
C GLU A 139 -7.52 8.87 -0.19
N ALA A 140 -6.82 9.55 0.72
CA ALA A 140 -6.04 10.74 0.41
C ALA A 140 -4.94 10.48 -0.65
N LEU A 141 -4.46 9.24 -0.76
CA LEU A 141 -3.41 8.84 -1.71
C LEU A 141 -3.94 8.20 -3.00
N ALA A 142 -5.23 7.87 -3.07
CA ALA A 142 -5.80 7.06 -4.15
C ALA A 142 -5.45 7.60 -5.55
N GLY A 143 -5.44 8.93 -5.74
CA GLY A 143 -5.04 9.56 -7.01
C GLY A 143 -3.52 9.56 -7.27
N ALA A 144 -2.67 9.57 -6.24
CA ALA A 144 -1.21 9.60 -6.39
C ALA A 144 -0.60 8.20 -6.60
N LEU A 145 -1.25 7.17 -6.05
CA LEU A 145 -0.85 5.76 -6.19
C LEU A 145 -1.61 5.04 -7.31
N ALA A 146 -2.58 5.69 -7.92
CA ALA A 146 -3.18 5.17 -9.15
C ALA A 146 -2.08 5.09 -10.20
N VAL A 147 -1.80 3.86 -10.64
CA VAL A 147 -0.86 3.61 -11.74
C VAL A 147 -1.39 4.37 -12.95
N ASP A 148 -0.59 5.30 -13.46
CA ASP A 148 -0.83 5.98 -14.73
C ASP A 148 -0.86 4.90 -15.81
N ARG A 149 -2.07 4.44 -16.15
CA ARG A 149 -2.26 3.48 -17.23
C ARG A 149 -2.17 4.30 -18.50
N THR A 150 -0.97 4.37 -19.07
CA THR A 150 -0.84 4.60 -20.51
C THR A 150 -1.86 3.67 -21.17
N ASP A 151 -2.86 4.23 -21.87
CA ASP A 151 -3.96 3.43 -22.43
C ASP A 151 -3.33 2.29 -23.24
N PRO A 152 -3.46 1.03 -22.82
CA PRO A 152 -2.80 -0.10 -23.51
C PRO A 152 -3.39 -0.32 -24.91
N LEU A 153 -4.49 0.37 -25.24
CA LEU A 153 -5.13 0.39 -26.54
C LEU A 153 -4.88 1.71 -27.28
N ALA A 154 -4.02 2.62 -26.78
CA ALA A 154 -3.67 3.86 -27.46
C ALA A 154 -3.18 3.59 -28.89
N ASP A 155 -2.27 2.61 -29.05
CA ASP A 155 -1.75 2.20 -30.36
C ASP A 155 -2.80 1.49 -31.24
N ALA A 156 -3.88 0.97 -30.65
CA ALA A 156 -4.96 0.29 -31.37
C ALA A 156 -6.08 1.25 -31.81
N ARG A 157 -6.08 2.50 -31.32
CA ARG A 157 -6.98 3.56 -31.75
C ARG A 157 -6.29 4.34 -32.87
N SER A 158 -6.46 3.89 -34.11
CA SER A 158 -6.13 4.74 -35.26
C SER A 158 -7.00 5.99 -35.20
N ASP A 159 -6.37 7.16 -35.33
CA ASP A 159 -7.08 8.43 -35.32
C ASP A 159 -7.94 8.55 -36.58
N VAL A 160 -9.09 9.21 -36.49
CA VAL A 160 -9.99 9.37 -37.66
C VAL A 160 -9.31 10.16 -38.78
N ASP A 161 -8.33 11.00 -38.43
CA ASP A 161 -7.49 11.75 -39.37
C ASP A 161 -6.51 10.86 -40.17
N ASP A 162 -6.21 9.64 -39.72
CA ASP A 162 -5.40 8.67 -40.48
C ASP A 162 -6.19 7.97 -41.61
N LEU A 163 -7.50 8.24 -41.72
CA LEU A 163 -8.41 7.65 -42.71
C LEU A 163 -8.85 8.63 -43.82
N LEU A 164 -8.30 9.85 -43.85
CA LEU A 164 -8.57 10.89 -44.86
C LEU A 164 -7.38 11.13 -45.79
#